data_AF-A0A1F5YPS3-F1
#
_entry.id   AF-A0A1F5YPS3-F1
#
_cell.length_a   1.000
_cell.length_b   1.000
_cell.length_c   1.000
_cell.angle_alpha   90.00
_cell.angle_beta   90.00
_cell.angle_gamma   90.00
#
_symmetry.space_group_name_H-M   'P 1'
#
loop_
_entity.id
_entity.type
_entity.pdbx_description
1 polymer ?
#
loop_
_entity_poly.entity_id
_entity_poly.type
_entity_poly.pdbx_seq_one_letter_code
_entity_poly.pdbx_strand_id
1 'polypeptide(L)' 'MTDISQPNIKPIIKTGDLEKIDIRVGTITKVIDIEKSDKLVKLMVDFGSFQRQIVPDGVRAG' A
#
# COMPACT_ATOMS: atom_id res chain seq x y z
N MET A 1 -23.51 -9.91 29.94
CA MET A 1 -23.81 -8.80 29.02
C MET A 1 -22.51 -8.50 28.28
N THR A 2 -22.39 -8.90 27.01
CA THR A 2 -21.16 -8.68 26.24
C THR A 2 -21.39 -7.49 25.32
N ASP A 3 -20.59 -6.44 25.48
CA ASP A 3 -20.60 -5.27 24.60
C ASP A 3 -20.21 -5.69 23.18
N ILE A 4 -21.19 -5.66 22.27
CA ILE A 4 -20.96 -5.86 20.85
C ILE A 4 -20.59 -4.50 20.28
N SER A 5 -19.30 -4.17 20.25
CA SER A 5 -18.85 -2.92 19.62
C SER A 5 -19.19 -2.96 18.14
N GLN A 6 -20.20 -2.18 17.73
CA GLN A 6 -20.57 -2.09 16.33
C GLN A 6 -19.39 -1.51 15.53
N PRO A 7 -19.04 -2.08 14.37
CA PRO A 7 -17.94 -1.55 13.56
C PRO A 7 -18.30 -0.14 13.10
N ASN A 8 -17.37 0.80 13.24
CA ASN A 8 -17.49 2.15 12.72
C ASN A 8 -17.53 2.09 11.17
N ILE A 9 -18.74 2.15 10.60
CA ILE A 9 -18.95 2.13 9.15
C ILE A 9 -18.59 3.49 8.58
N LYS A 10 -17.62 3.53 7.66
CA LYS A 10 -17.26 4.76 6.95
C LYS A 10 -18.46 5.28 6.14
N PRO A 11 -18.70 6.59 6.10
CA PRO A 11 -19.73 7.17 5.25
C PRO A 11 -19.55 6.84 3.77
N ILE A 12 -20.65 6.81 3.03
CA ILE A 12 -20.64 6.65 1.57
C ILE A 12 -20.00 7.89 0.93
N ILE A 13 -19.05 7.67 0.03
CA ILE A 13 -18.41 8.72 -0.78
C ILE A 13 -18.95 8.69 -2.22
N LYS A 14 -18.70 9.76 -2.98
CA LYS A 14 -19.16 9.85 -4.37
C LYS A 14 -18.21 9.09 -5.29
N THR A 15 -18.73 8.56 -6.40
CA THR A 15 -17.89 7.90 -7.43
C THR A 15 -16.78 8.82 -7.94
N GLY A 16 -17.05 10.11 -8.10
CA GLY A 16 -16.04 11.09 -8.54
C GLY A 16 -14.89 11.32 -7.55
N ASP A 17 -14.98 10.83 -6.30
CA ASP A 17 -13.84 10.84 -5.38
C ASP A 17 -12.84 9.72 -5.70
N LEU A 18 -13.31 8.60 -6.27
CA LEU A 18 -12.44 7.51 -6.73
C LEU A 18 -11.62 7.93 -7.95
N GLU A 19 -12.22 8.69 -8.87
CA GLU A 19 -11.57 9.17 -10.10
C GLU A 19 -10.38 10.09 -9.86
N LYS A 20 -10.30 10.72 -8.67
CA LYS A 20 -9.17 11.56 -8.27
C LYS A 20 -7.93 10.75 -7.89
N ILE A 21 -8.08 9.45 -7.64
CA ILE A 21 -6.99 8.58 -7.20
C ILE A 21 -6.35 7.94 -8.45
N ASP A 22 -5.07 8.23 -8.69
CA ASP A 22 -4.29 7.62 -9.77
C ASP A 22 -3.77 6.24 -9.34
N ILE A 23 -4.51 5.18 -9.71
CA ILE A 23 -4.17 3.78 -9.44
C ILE A 23 -3.56 3.16 -10.69
N ARG A 24 -2.35 2.59 -10.57
CA ARG A 24 -1.62 1.97 -11.68
C ARG A 24 -1.06 0.60 -11.31
N VAL A 25 -0.92 -0.25 -12.31
CA VAL A 25 -0.20 -1.53 -12.19
C VAL A 25 1.27 -1.29 -12.56
N GLY A 26 2.17 -1.79 -11.72
CA GLY A 26 3.61 -1.75 -11.95
C GLY A 26 4.25 -3.09 -11.61
N THR A 27 5.40 -3.35 -12.20
CA THR A 27 6.20 -4.56 -11.96
C THR A 27 7.26 -4.28 -10.91
N ILE A 28 7.34 -5.09 -9.87
CA ILE A 28 8.42 -4.98 -8.88
C ILE A 28 9.71 -5.47 -9.54
N THR A 29 10.71 -4.60 -9.65
CA THR A 29 12.00 -4.91 -10.26
C THR A 29 13.07 -5.22 -9.21
N LYS A 30 12.93 -4.70 -7.99
CA LYS A 30 13.87 -4.96 -6.90
C LYS A 30 13.18 -4.88 -5.54
N VAL A 31 13.60 -5.75 -4.63
CA VAL A 31 13.25 -5.72 -3.21
C VAL A 31 14.54 -5.59 -2.40
N ILE A 32 14.55 -4.68 -1.43
CA ILE A 32 15.72 -4.40 -0.58
C ILE A 32 15.24 -4.33 0.86
N ASP A 33 15.87 -5.08 1.76
CA ASP A 33 15.60 -4.95 3.19
C ASP A 33 16.10 -3.60 3.72
N ILE A 34 15.30 -3.02 4.62
CA ILE A 34 15.71 -1.83 5.36
C ILE A 34 16.40 -2.29 6.63
N GLU A 35 17.71 -2.02 6.72
CA GLU A 35 18.47 -2.27 7.93
C GLU A 35 17.76 -1.68 9.17
N LYS A 36 17.67 -2.48 10.24
CA LYS A 36 16.98 -2.16 11.50
C LYS A 36 15.44 -2.16 11.43
N SER A 37 14.84 -2.70 10.38
CA SER A 37 13.40 -2.94 10.35
C SER A 37 13.06 -4.40 10.05
N ASP A 38 12.34 -5.04 10.97
CA ASP A 38 11.87 -6.41 10.77
C ASP A 38 10.64 -6.48 9.85
N LYS A 39 10.07 -5.36 9.39
CA LYS A 39 8.78 -5.32 8.68
C LYS A 39 8.75 -4.41 7.46
N LEU A 40 9.86 -3.73 7.15
CA LEU A 40 9.91 -2.77 6.05
C LEU A 40 10.93 -3.21 5.00
N VAL A 41 10.48 -3.13 3.76
CA VAL A 41 11.30 -3.29 2.56
C VAL A 41 11.21 -2.05 1.69
N LYS A 42 12.22 -1.81 0.86
CA LYS A 42 12.12 -0.89 -0.28
C LYS A 42 11.82 -1.69 -1.53
N LEU A 43 10.71 -1.37 -2.18
CA LEU A 43 10.33 -1.90 -3.47
C LEU A 43 10.70 -0.87 -4.54
N MET A 44 11.48 -1.28 -5.54
CA MET A 44 11.59 -0.55 -6.80
C MET A 44 10.53 -1.10 -7.73
N VAL A 45 9.63 -0.23 -8.18
CA VAL A 45 8.50 -0.60 -9.04
C VAL A 45 8.60 0.16 -10.34
N ASP A 46 8.51 -0.58 -11.44
CA ASP A 46 8.49 -0.06 -12.80
C ASP A 46 7.06 0.00 -13.34
N PHE A 47 6.64 1.20 -13.74
CA PHE A 47 5.34 1.47 -14.36
C PHE A 47 5.45 1.60 -15.89
N GLY A 48 6.55 1.13 -16.48
CA GLY A 48 6.88 1.19 -17.90
C GLY A 48 7.45 2.54 -18.34
N SER A 49 6.80 3.64 -17.94
CA SER A 49 7.23 5.01 -18.29
C SER A 49 8.15 5.65 -17.25
N PHE A 50 8.05 5.20 -16.00
CA PHE A 50 8.86 5.68 -14.89
C PHE A 50 8.96 4.61 -13.81
N GLN A 51 9.93 4.78 -12.92
CA GLN A 51 10.10 3.95 -11.74
C GLN A 51 9.84 4.73 -10.47
N ARG A 52 9.32 4.07 -9.43
CA ARG A 52 9.18 4.65 -8.08
C ARG A 52 9.71 3.70 -7.03
N GLN A 53 10.20 4.30 -5.95
CA GLN A 53 10.50 3.60 -4.71
C GLN A 53 9.24 3.61 -3.82
N ILE A 54 8.84 2.44 -3.32
CA ILE A 54 7.70 2.26 -2.42
C ILE A 54 8.18 1.57 -1.14
N VAL A 55 7.73 2.04 0.03
CA VAL A 55 8.00 1.42 1.32
C VAL A 55 6.67 0.96 1.93
N PRO A 56 6.27 -0.31 1.73
CA PRO A 56 5.08 -0.84 2.37
C PRO A 56 5.33 -1.17 3.84
N ASP A 57 4.29 -1.07 4.66
CA ASP A 57 4.26 -1.67 6.00
C ASP A 57 3.85 -3.14 5.90
N GLY A 58 4.56 -4.02 6.62
CA GLY A 58 4.21 -5.43 6.76
C GLY A 58 4.69 -6.37 5.65
N VAL A 59 5.59 -5.92 4.76
CA VAL A 59 6.23 -6.77 3.74
C VAL A 59 7.70 -6.99 4.11
N ARG A 60 8.19 -8.23 3.97
CA ARG A 60 9.57 -8.65 4.23
C ARG A 60 10.20 -9.18 2.96
N ALA A 61 11.51 -8.99 2.75
CA ALA A 61 12.22 -9.79 1.77
C ALA A 61 12.41 -11.18 2.36
N GLY A 62 12.20 -12.21 1.54
CA GLY A 62 12.28 -13.61 1.95
C GLY A 62 13.70 -14.07 2.23
#